data_AF-A0A9W9ISY9-F1
#
_entry.id   AF-A0A9W9ISY9-F1
#
_cell.length_a   1.000
_cell.length_b   1.000
_cell.length_c   1.000
_cell.angle_alpha   90.00
_cell.angle_beta   90.00
_cell.angle_gamma   90.00
#
_symmetry.space_group_name_H-M   'P 1'
#
loop_
_entity.id
_entity.type
_entity.pdbx_description
1 polymer ?
#
loop_
_entity_poly.entity_id
_entity_poly.type
_entity_poly.pdbx_seq_one_letter_code
_entity_poly.pdbx_strand_id
1 'polypeptide(L)'
;MKLLPTVITLAALPATIPAVDIRHFLTPQCTGNFAQCSDVPVHTCCMLATNQSFNSSQIIMLPSLGIAAICHRYGTSNCAIFSQLGEGNDFCMSLPNATGAYWVGNPDGDPYCSRNDNGRHGLSIVEIVRASGVPTDAVLADILAIDGHQFGIGEGTPLEVMRGLVRHFVADSRYQDIPKEYQVYELANPANDEE
;
A
#
# COMPACT_ATOMS: atom_id res chain seq x y z
N MET A 1 -55.77 20.98 -16.43
CA MET A 1 -54.71 20.03 -16.02
C MET A 1 -53.38 20.75 -16.14
N LYS A 2 -52.67 20.97 -15.02
CA LYS A 2 -51.31 21.55 -15.00
C LYS A 2 -50.33 20.40 -14.75
N LEU A 3 -49.49 20.09 -15.73
CA LEU A 3 -48.38 19.14 -15.58
C LEU A 3 -47.24 19.88 -14.89
N LEU A 4 -46.89 19.46 -13.67
CA LEU A 4 -45.67 19.89 -12.98
C LEU A 4 -44.49 19.09 -13.55
N PRO A 5 -43.33 19.72 -13.81
CA PRO A 5 -42.14 19.00 -14.24
C PRO A 5 -41.51 18.32 -13.03
N THR A 6 -41.40 17.00 -13.09
CA THR A 6 -40.62 16.19 -12.14
C THR A 6 -39.14 16.52 -12.34
N VAL A 7 -38.55 17.27 -11.41
CA VAL A 7 -37.10 17.47 -11.33
C VAL A 7 -36.50 16.16 -10.82
N ILE A 8 -35.84 15.40 -11.69
CA ILE A 8 -35.04 14.23 -11.32
C ILE A 8 -33.70 14.76 -10.81
N THR A 9 -33.54 14.86 -9.50
CA THR A 9 -32.25 15.11 -8.86
C THR A 9 -31.41 13.84 -8.98
N LEU A 10 -30.46 13.82 -9.92
CA LEU A 10 -29.38 12.83 -9.92
C LEU A 10 -28.57 13.02 -8.64
N ALA A 11 -28.66 12.07 -7.71
CA ALA A 11 -27.75 12.00 -6.57
C ALA A 11 -26.34 11.70 -7.12
N ALA A 12 -25.44 12.68 -7.03
CA ALA A 12 -24.02 12.45 -7.27
C ALA A 12 -23.51 11.51 -6.19
N LEU A 13 -23.21 10.26 -6.56
CA LEU A 13 -22.46 9.35 -5.70
C LEU A 13 -21.09 10.00 -5.43
N PRO A 14 -20.65 10.12 -4.16
CA PRO A 14 -19.30 10.60 -3.88
C PRO A 14 -18.31 9.64 -4.55
N ALA A 15 -17.42 10.18 -5.38
CA ALA A 15 -16.34 9.39 -5.95
C ALA A 15 -15.50 8.83 -4.81
N THR A 16 -15.45 7.50 -4.69
CA THR A 16 -14.56 6.83 -3.76
C THR A 16 -13.12 7.14 -4.19
N ILE A 17 -12.35 7.75 -3.29
CA ILE A 17 -10.92 7.99 -3.53
C ILE A 17 -10.28 6.60 -3.68
N PRO A 18 -9.57 6.32 -4.79
CA PRO A 18 -8.94 5.02 -4.96
C PRO A 18 -7.88 4.82 -3.86
N ALA A 19 -7.86 3.62 -3.30
CA ALA A 19 -6.91 3.16 -2.29
C ALA A 19 -6.41 1.77 -2.68
N VAL A 20 -5.19 1.43 -2.24
CA VAL A 20 -4.57 0.13 -2.53
C VAL A 20 -4.03 -0.48 -1.25
N ASP A 21 -3.89 -1.81 -1.23
CA ASP A 21 -3.09 -2.45 -0.19
C ASP A 21 -1.66 -2.62 -0.67
N ILE A 22 -0.70 -2.41 0.21
CA ILE A 22 0.71 -2.55 -0.09
C ILE A 22 1.30 -3.58 0.86
N ARG A 23 1.79 -4.70 0.31
CA ARG A 23 2.50 -5.75 1.08
C ARG A 23 3.99 -5.66 0.85
N HIS A 24 4.78 -5.61 1.92
CA HIS A 24 6.23 -5.68 1.93
C HIS A 24 6.71 -7.06 2.36
N PHE A 25 7.63 -7.65 1.61
CA PHE A 25 8.14 -9.00 1.88
C PHE A 25 9.64 -8.97 2.16
N LEU A 26 10.08 -9.83 3.07
CA LEU A 26 11.50 -10.06 3.34
C LEU A 26 12.18 -10.88 2.23
N THR A 27 11.39 -11.52 1.36
CA THR A 27 11.89 -12.25 0.19
C THR A 27 11.85 -11.38 -1.07
N PRO A 28 12.65 -11.67 -2.12
CA PRO A 28 12.60 -10.90 -3.36
C PRO A 28 11.40 -11.23 -4.28
N GLN A 29 10.64 -12.31 -4.02
CA GLN A 29 9.60 -12.80 -4.93
C GLN A 29 8.15 -12.53 -4.46
N CYS A 30 7.94 -11.61 -3.52
CA CYS A 30 6.63 -11.37 -2.90
C CYS A 30 6.00 -12.65 -2.33
N THR A 31 6.80 -13.48 -1.65
CA THR A 31 6.38 -14.75 -1.06
C THR A 31 6.71 -14.83 0.42
N GLY A 32 5.94 -15.64 1.15
CA GLY A 32 6.13 -15.87 2.59
C GLY A 32 5.56 -14.74 3.43
N ASN A 33 6.21 -14.48 4.56
CA ASN A 33 5.80 -13.46 5.52
C ASN A 33 5.78 -12.06 4.88
N PHE A 34 4.73 -11.29 5.20
CA PHE A 34 4.60 -9.91 4.72
C PHE A 34 4.14 -8.96 5.82
N ALA A 35 4.49 -7.69 5.65
CA ALA A 35 3.87 -6.58 6.37
C ALA A 35 3.00 -5.79 5.40
N GLN A 36 1.76 -5.50 5.75
CA GLN A 36 0.82 -4.80 4.89
C GLN A 36 0.45 -3.44 5.47
N CYS A 37 0.39 -2.41 4.62
CA CYS A 37 -0.46 -1.24 4.86
C CYS A 37 -1.75 -1.42 4.07
N SER A 38 -2.89 -1.39 4.75
CA SER A 38 -4.21 -1.44 4.12
C SER A 38 -4.71 -0.04 3.77
N ASP A 39 -5.59 0.05 2.77
CA ASP A 39 -6.30 1.29 2.39
C ASP A 39 -5.37 2.51 2.15
N VAL A 40 -4.21 2.28 1.52
CA VAL A 40 -3.20 3.32 1.28
C VAL A 40 -3.74 4.34 0.26
N PRO A 41 -3.93 5.62 0.64
CA PRO A 41 -4.41 6.63 -0.27
C PRO A 41 -3.40 6.94 -1.38
N VAL A 42 -3.89 7.51 -2.47
CA VAL A 42 -3.02 8.02 -3.54
C VAL A 42 -2.01 9.03 -2.96
N HIS A 43 -0.79 8.99 -3.48
CA HIS A 43 0.33 9.80 -3.02
C HIS A 43 0.78 9.58 -1.56
N THR A 44 0.46 8.43 -0.97
CA THR A 44 0.90 8.10 0.39
C THR A 44 1.98 7.01 0.37
N CYS A 45 3.02 7.19 1.19
CA CYS A 45 4.06 6.19 1.37
C CYS A 45 3.61 5.13 2.38
N CYS A 46 3.66 3.85 2.01
CA CYS A 46 3.57 2.73 2.95
C CYS A 46 4.97 2.34 3.43
N MET A 47 5.12 2.19 4.74
CA MET A 47 6.37 1.77 5.38
C MET A 47 6.12 0.81 6.56
N LEU A 48 7.16 0.10 6.96
CA LEU A 48 7.16 -0.62 8.23
C LEU A 48 7.64 0.29 9.37
N ALA A 49 7.22 -0.01 10.61
CA ALA A 49 7.66 0.73 11.79
C ALA A 49 9.20 0.72 11.94
N THR A 50 9.79 1.92 11.92
CA THR A 50 11.21 2.23 12.18
C THR A 50 12.27 1.41 11.43
N ASN A 51 12.72 1.93 10.27
CA ASN A 51 13.96 1.59 9.55
C ASN A 51 14.13 0.11 9.15
N GLN A 52 13.08 -0.71 9.20
CA GLN A 52 13.16 -2.04 8.64
C GLN A 52 13.16 -1.96 7.12
N SER A 53 14.03 -2.76 6.52
CA SER A 53 14.08 -2.91 5.09
C SER A 53 13.38 -4.18 4.64
N PHE A 54 12.97 -4.19 3.38
CA PHE A 54 12.38 -5.34 2.71
C PHE A 54 13.02 -5.53 1.34
N ASN A 55 12.70 -6.65 0.70
CA ASN A 55 13.32 -7.06 -0.57
C ASN A 55 12.34 -7.03 -1.74
N SER A 56 11.04 -7.03 -1.46
CA SER A 56 10.02 -6.83 -2.50
C SER A 56 8.75 -6.22 -1.93
N SER A 57 7.90 -5.71 -2.82
CA SER A 57 6.57 -5.22 -2.47
C SER A 57 5.56 -5.60 -3.54
N GLN A 58 4.37 -5.98 -3.09
CA GLN A 58 3.21 -6.22 -3.94
C GLN A 58 2.19 -5.13 -3.69
N ILE A 59 1.62 -4.60 -4.76
CA ILE A 59 0.55 -3.59 -4.71
C ILE A 59 -0.72 -4.28 -5.16
N ILE A 60 -1.76 -4.24 -4.32
CA ILE A 60 -3.00 -4.99 -4.53
C ILE A 60 -4.13 -4.01 -4.81
N MET A 61 -5.01 -4.36 -5.76
CA MET A 61 -6.11 -3.49 -6.23
C MET A 61 -5.63 -2.17 -6.86
N LEU A 62 -4.42 -2.15 -7.43
CA LEU A 62 -3.97 -0.97 -8.18
C LEU A 62 -4.91 -0.73 -9.37
N PRO A 63 -5.42 0.50 -9.57
CA PRO A 63 -6.20 0.83 -10.75
C PRO A 63 -5.43 0.52 -12.05
N SER A 64 -6.14 0.22 -13.14
CA SER A 64 -5.53 -0.20 -14.41
C SER A 64 -4.50 0.78 -15.01
N LEU A 65 -4.59 2.05 -14.64
CA LEU A 65 -3.67 3.13 -15.05
C LEU A 65 -2.84 3.67 -13.87
N GLY A 66 -2.94 3.02 -12.71
CA GLY A 66 -2.14 3.37 -11.55
C GLY A 66 -0.69 2.95 -11.77
N ILE A 67 0.21 3.74 -11.20
CA ILE A 67 1.65 3.48 -11.20
C ILE A 67 2.08 3.33 -9.76
N ALA A 68 2.90 2.34 -9.45
CA ALA A 68 3.53 2.22 -8.14
C ALA A 68 5.05 2.18 -8.24
N ALA A 69 5.69 2.54 -7.14
CA ALA A 69 7.13 2.62 -6.99
C ALA A 69 7.58 1.98 -5.67
N ILE A 70 8.66 1.19 -5.72
CA ILE A 70 9.45 0.91 -4.52
C ILE A 70 10.48 2.03 -4.31
N CYS A 71 10.65 2.41 -3.05
CA CYS A 71 11.40 3.58 -2.68
C CYS A 71 12.38 3.37 -1.51
N HIS A 72 13.33 4.30 -1.39
CA HIS A 72 14.15 4.46 -0.19
C HIS A 72 13.87 5.80 0.49
N ARG A 73 14.02 5.81 1.81
CA ARG A 73 14.07 7.00 2.64
C ARG A 73 15.34 7.80 2.35
N TYR A 74 15.24 9.12 2.33
CA TYR A 74 16.39 10.03 2.26
C TYR A 74 16.21 11.17 3.26
N GLY A 75 17.16 11.30 4.20
CA GLY A 75 17.03 12.27 5.30
C GLY A 75 15.74 12.08 6.09
N THR A 76 14.93 13.14 6.19
CA THR A 76 13.63 13.11 6.87
C THR A 76 12.49 12.65 5.96
N SER A 77 12.73 12.51 4.67
CA SER A 77 11.69 12.22 3.67
C SER A 77 11.49 10.72 3.47
N ASN A 78 10.25 10.28 3.64
CA ASN A 78 9.81 8.93 3.31
C ASN A 78 9.64 8.82 1.79
N CYS A 79 10.00 7.68 1.18
CA CYS A 79 9.95 7.49 -0.27
C CYS A 79 10.57 8.62 -1.13
N ALA A 80 11.80 9.00 -0.84
CA ALA A 80 12.47 10.08 -1.57
C ALA A 80 13.19 9.62 -2.85
N ILE A 81 13.57 8.34 -2.94
CA ILE A 81 14.30 7.77 -4.08
C ILE A 81 13.48 6.63 -4.64
N PHE A 82 13.01 6.76 -5.88
CA PHE A 82 12.23 5.75 -6.59
C PHE A 82 13.14 4.91 -7.49
N SER A 83 13.03 3.58 -7.41
CA SER A 83 13.99 2.69 -8.08
C SER A 83 13.34 1.72 -9.06
N GLN A 84 12.18 1.16 -8.71
CA GLN A 84 11.44 0.25 -9.57
C GLN A 84 10.01 0.72 -9.68
N LEU A 85 9.46 0.60 -10.89
CA LEU A 85 8.12 1.05 -11.24
C LEU A 85 7.36 -0.11 -11.87
N GLY A 86 6.06 -0.15 -11.65
CA GLY A 86 5.18 -1.07 -12.35
C GLY A 86 3.77 -0.52 -12.52
N GLU A 87 3.04 -1.17 -13.42
CA GLU A 87 1.68 -0.83 -13.83
C GLU A 87 0.86 -2.13 -13.90
N GLY A 88 -0.45 -2.01 -13.72
CA GLY A 88 -1.39 -3.13 -13.82
C GLY A 88 -1.82 -3.73 -12.49
N ASN A 89 -2.62 -4.80 -12.56
CA ASN A 89 -3.22 -5.45 -11.38
C ASN A 89 -2.19 -6.36 -10.69
N ASP A 90 -2.03 -6.20 -9.38
CA ASP A 90 -1.38 -7.14 -8.47
C ASP A 90 0.04 -7.60 -8.86
N PHE A 91 0.95 -6.67 -9.11
CA PHE A 91 2.33 -7.01 -9.47
C PHE A 91 3.31 -6.95 -8.29
N CYS A 92 4.36 -7.77 -8.39
CA CYS A 92 5.49 -7.78 -7.47
C CYS A 92 6.65 -6.93 -8.01
N MET A 93 7.14 -6.00 -7.21
CA MET A 93 8.38 -5.27 -7.44
C MET A 93 9.45 -5.80 -6.50
N SER A 94 10.66 -6.06 -7.00
CA SER A 94 11.78 -6.62 -6.25
C SER A 94 12.94 -5.61 -6.19
N LEU A 95 13.14 -5.01 -5.02
CA LEU A 95 14.27 -4.14 -4.75
C LEU A 95 14.85 -4.47 -3.37
N PRO A 96 16.08 -4.99 -3.30
CA PRO A 96 16.73 -5.26 -2.02
C PRO A 96 16.91 -4.00 -1.18
N ASN A 97 16.76 -4.14 0.14
CA ASN A 97 16.95 -3.07 1.12
C ASN A 97 16.05 -1.83 0.92
N ALA A 98 14.89 -2.00 0.29
CA ALA A 98 13.90 -0.96 0.16
C ALA A 98 13.28 -0.62 1.52
N THR A 99 12.80 0.62 1.68
CA THR A 99 12.25 1.10 2.96
C THR A 99 10.78 1.52 2.88
N GLY A 100 10.21 1.59 1.69
CA GLY A 100 8.78 1.86 1.50
C GLY A 100 8.34 1.61 0.06
N ALA A 101 7.03 1.63 -0.14
CA ALA A 101 6.44 1.67 -1.47
C ALA A 101 5.35 2.73 -1.50
N TYR A 102 5.07 3.20 -2.70
CA TYR A 102 4.26 4.37 -2.96
C TYR A 102 3.52 4.17 -4.26
N TRP A 103 2.34 4.75 -4.40
CA TRP A 103 1.60 4.70 -5.64
C TRP A 103 0.99 6.06 -5.98
N VAL A 104 0.86 6.29 -7.29
CA VAL A 104 0.27 7.48 -7.89
C VAL A 104 -0.96 7.10 -8.69
N GLY A 105 -1.89 8.05 -8.76
CA GLY A 105 -3.16 7.88 -9.43
C GLY A 105 -3.01 7.78 -10.94
N ASN A 106 -4.15 7.66 -11.62
CA ASN A 106 -4.19 7.63 -13.07
C ASN A 106 -3.61 8.94 -13.65
N PRO A 107 -2.63 8.88 -14.57
CA PRO A 107 -2.05 10.07 -15.18
C PRO A 107 -3.05 10.98 -15.91
N ASP A 108 -4.19 10.45 -16.36
CA ASP A 108 -5.23 11.23 -17.05
C ASP A 108 -6.24 11.91 -16.11
N GLY A 109 -6.21 11.63 -14.80
CA GLY A 109 -7.14 12.20 -13.80
C GLY A 109 -6.48 12.78 -12.55
N ASP A 110 -5.16 12.61 -12.43
CA ASP A 110 -4.36 13.12 -11.34
C ASP A 110 -3.78 14.50 -11.72
N PRO A 111 -4.08 15.58 -10.98
CA PRO A 111 -3.58 16.92 -11.28
C PRO A 111 -2.05 17.01 -11.21
N TYR A 112 -1.38 16.09 -10.51
CA TYR A 112 0.08 16.01 -10.46
C TYR A 112 0.68 15.32 -11.69
N CYS A 113 -0.14 14.61 -12.47
CA CYS A 113 0.24 13.93 -13.70
C CYS A 113 -0.27 14.62 -14.97
N SER A 114 -0.95 15.76 -14.82
CA SER A 114 -1.67 16.41 -15.93
C SER A 114 -0.78 16.59 -17.15
N ARG A 115 -1.23 16.00 -18.27
CA ARG A 115 -0.67 16.26 -19.60
C ARG A 115 -0.68 17.77 -19.84
N ASN A 116 0.50 18.37 -20.04
CA ASN A 116 0.57 19.74 -20.54
C ASN A 116 -0.21 19.81 -21.86
N ASP A 117 -1.07 20.83 -22.02
CA ASP A 117 -1.99 21.08 -23.15
C ASP A 117 -1.35 21.11 -24.56
N ASN A 118 -0.04 20.91 -24.65
CA ASN A 118 0.75 20.93 -25.88
C ASN A 118 0.98 19.53 -26.51
N GLY A 119 0.14 18.54 -26.21
CA GLY A 119 0.14 17.27 -26.94
C GLY A 119 1.44 16.47 -26.86
N ARG A 120 2.21 16.60 -25.77
CA ARG A 120 3.33 15.69 -25.52
C ARG A 120 2.80 14.34 -25.05
N HIS A 121 2.64 13.44 -26.01
CA HIS A 121 2.67 12.01 -25.79
C HIS A 121 3.91 11.61 -24.95
N GLY A 122 3.72 10.77 -23.93
CA GLY A 122 4.77 9.89 -23.41
C GLY A 122 5.73 10.47 -22.37
N LEU A 123 5.21 10.90 -21.20
CA LEU A 123 6.08 10.89 -20.02
C LEU A 123 6.39 9.42 -19.69
N SER A 124 7.67 9.11 -19.50
CA SER A 124 8.08 7.84 -18.91
C SER A 124 7.53 7.73 -17.49
N ILE A 125 7.32 6.50 -17.00
CA ILE A 125 6.83 6.25 -15.63
C ILE A 125 7.72 6.95 -14.58
N VAL A 126 9.03 7.04 -14.87
CA VAL A 126 10.01 7.76 -14.03
C VAL A 126 9.70 9.25 -13.95
N GLU A 127 9.31 9.87 -15.06
CA GLU A 127 8.94 11.30 -15.10
C GLU A 127 7.63 11.55 -14.37
N ILE A 128 6.66 10.63 -14.45
CA ILE A 128 5.38 10.72 -13.74
C ILE A 128 5.60 10.70 -12.23
N VAL A 129 6.37 9.73 -11.73
CA VAL A 129 6.64 9.61 -10.28
C VAL A 129 7.51 10.78 -9.78
N ARG A 130 8.45 11.29 -10.59
CA ARG A 130 9.19 12.51 -10.24
C ARG A 130 8.32 13.76 -10.22
N ALA A 131 7.38 13.90 -11.17
CA ALA A 131 6.46 15.03 -11.24
C ALA A 131 5.47 15.03 -10.07
N SER A 132 5.08 13.84 -9.60
CA SER A 132 4.23 13.64 -8.42
C SER A 132 4.90 14.10 -7.12
N GLY A 133 6.24 14.24 -7.12
CA GLY A 133 7.00 14.68 -5.98
C GLY A 133 7.19 13.60 -4.92
N VAL A 134 7.88 13.98 -3.84
CA VAL A 134 8.11 13.09 -2.68
C VAL A 134 6.84 13.12 -1.81
N PRO A 135 6.27 11.96 -1.42
CA PRO A 135 5.10 11.93 -0.54
C PRO A 135 5.38 12.70 0.75
N THR A 136 4.46 13.59 1.12
CA THR A 136 4.50 14.31 2.40
C THR A 136 4.01 13.45 3.55
N ASP A 137 3.17 12.46 3.25
CA ASP A 137 2.52 11.60 4.22
C ASP A 137 3.00 10.15 4.10
N ALA A 138 3.00 9.47 5.24
CA ALA A 138 3.27 8.05 5.29
C ALA A 138 2.33 7.35 6.26
N VAL A 139 1.91 6.15 5.87
CA VAL A 139 1.19 5.21 6.72
C VAL A 139 2.13 4.06 7.09
N LEU A 140 1.90 3.51 8.28
CA LEU A 140 2.62 2.35 8.76
C LEU A 140 1.82 1.09 8.49
N ALA A 141 2.52 -0.03 8.37
CA ALA A 141 1.90 -1.33 8.28
C ALA A 141 0.95 -1.56 9.47
N ASP A 142 -0.27 -2.00 9.16
CA ASP A 142 -1.37 -2.28 10.08
C ASP A 142 -1.65 -3.79 10.18
N ILE A 143 -1.07 -4.61 9.30
CA ILE A 143 -1.16 -6.08 9.33
C ILE A 143 0.23 -6.73 9.16
N LEU A 144 0.48 -7.81 9.89
CA LEU A 144 1.62 -8.73 9.66
C LEU A 144 1.12 -10.12 9.34
N ALA A 145 1.65 -10.74 8.30
CA ALA A 145 1.50 -12.15 8.03
C ALA A 145 2.75 -12.93 8.47
N ILE A 146 2.56 -13.93 9.33
CA ILE A 146 3.59 -14.81 9.85
C ILE A 146 3.09 -16.25 9.68
N ASP A 147 3.81 -17.05 8.90
CA ASP A 147 3.50 -18.47 8.66
C ASP A 147 2.07 -18.69 8.13
N GLY A 148 1.59 -17.76 7.30
CA GLY A 148 0.23 -17.79 6.73
C GLY A 148 -0.87 -17.21 7.62
N HIS A 149 -0.57 -16.88 8.88
CA HIS A 149 -1.51 -16.24 9.81
C HIS A 149 -1.36 -14.72 9.78
N GLN A 150 -2.47 -13.98 9.78
CA GLN A 150 -2.46 -12.52 9.72
C GLN A 150 -2.81 -11.91 11.06
N PHE A 151 -2.09 -10.89 11.50
CA PHE A 151 -2.26 -10.24 12.78
C PHE A 151 -2.43 -8.73 12.61
N GLY A 152 -3.42 -8.15 13.29
CA GLY A 152 -3.59 -6.71 13.36
C GLY A 152 -2.51 -6.06 14.22
N ILE A 153 -1.78 -5.10 13.67
CA ILE A 153 -0.73 -4.31 14.35
C ILE A 153 -0.98 -2.79 14.29
N GLY A 154 -2.12 -2.38 13.72
CA GLY A 154 -2.53 -0.98 13.60
C GLY A 154 -3.16 -0.39 14.86
N GLU A 155 -4.12 0.52 14.65
CA GLU A 155 -4.83 1.19 15.75
C GLU A 155 -5.59 0.17 16.61
N GLY A 156 -5.34 0.20 17.92
CA GLY A 156 -5.96 -0.73 18.88
C GLY A 156 -5.06 -1.87 19.35
N THR A 157 -3.94 -2.15 18.68
CA THR A 157 -2.97 -3.15 19.15
C THR A 157 -2.03 -2.54 20.20
N PRO A 158 -1.91 -3.11 21.41
CA PRO A 158 -0.99 -2.60 22.42
C PRO A 158 0.46 -2.60 21.92
N LEU A 159 1.21 -1.55 22.27
CA LEU A 159 2.58 -1.33 21.77
C LEU A 159 3.52 -2.52 21.99
N GLU A 160 3.38 -3.23 23.12
CA GLU A 160 4.20 -4.41 23.41
C GLU A 160 3.87 -5.59 22.48
N VAL A 161 2.59 -5.81 22.19
CA VAL A 161 2.13 -6.85 21.26
C VAL A 161 2.61 -6.52 19.84
N MET A 162 2.40 -5.28 19.39
CA MET A 162 2.87 -4.78 18.10
C MET A 162 4.38 -5.03 17.93
N ARG A 163 5.20 -4.60 18.91
CA ARG A 163 6.65 -4.82 18.89
C ARG A 163 7.02 -6.31 18.93
N GLY A 164 6.28 -7.12 19.68
CA GLY A 164 6.46 -8.56 19.76
C GLY A 164 6.23 -9.23 18.41
N LEU A 165 5.08 -8.98 17.79
CA LEU A 165 4.72 -9.51 16.46
C LEU A 165 5.73 -9.06 15.39
N VAL A 166 6.16 -7.79 15.40
CA VAL A 166 7.23 -7.32 14.50
C VAL A 166 8.54 -8.10 14.68
N ARG A 167 8.93 -8.44 15.93
CA ARG A 167 10.14 -9.26 16.16
C ARG A 167 9.98 -10.67 15.58
N HIS A 168 8.82 -11.29 15.73
CA HIS A 168 8.55 -12.61 15.17
C HIS A 168 8.54 -12.59 13.65
N PHE A 169 7.96 -11.56 13.04
CA PHE A 169 7.99 -11.32 11.61
C PHE A 169 9.42 -11.22 11.07
N VAL A 170 10.27 -10.38 11.68
CA VAL A 170 11.67 -10.22 11.26
C VAL A 170 12.49 -11.50 11.48
N ALA A 171 12.19 -12.24 12.54
CA ALA A 171 12.87 -13.48 12.86
C ALA A 171 12.43 -14.68 12.00
N ASP A 172 11.49 -14.48 11.06
CA ASP A 172 10.90 -15.54 10.24
C ASP A 172 10.35 -16.69 11.09
N SER A 173 9.63 -16.33 12.15
CA SER A 173 9.06 -17.28 13.12
C SER A 173 7.92 -18.09 12.51
N ARG A 174 7.62 -19.26 13.10
CA ARG A 174 6.40 -20.01 12.82
C ARG A 174 5.27 -19.59 13.76
N TYR A 175 4.03 -19.91 13.40
CA TYR A 175 2.86 -19.56 14.23
C TYR A 175 2.96 -20.07 15.66
N GLN A 176 3.46 -21.30 15.83
CA GLN A 176 3.65 -21.94 17.13
C GLN A 176 4.65 -21.23 18.05
N ASP A 177 5.54 -20.40 17.50
CA ASP A 177 6.54 -19.64 18.26
C ASP A 177 5.98 -18.31 18.78
N ILE A 178 4.80 -17.89 18.29
CA ILE A 178 4.12 -16.66 18.70
C ILE A 178 3.44 -16.89 20.06
N PRO A 179 3.70 -16.07 21.08
CA PRO A 179 3.05 -16.16 22.39
C PRO A 179 1.52 -16.15 22.29
N LYS A 180 0.84 -16.93 23.15
CA LYS A 180 -0.62 -17.08 23.13
C LYS A 180 -1.35 -15.75 23.33
N GLU A 181 -0.76 -14.86 24.13
CA GLU A 181 -1.23 -13.49 24.36
C GLU A 181 -1.16 -12.59 23.11
N TYR A 182 -0.37 -12.94 22.09
CA TYR A 182 -0.33 -12.23 20.81
C TYR A 182 -1.23 -12.90 19.76
N GLN A 183 -1.44 -14.22 19.87
CA GLN A 183 -2.32 -14.96 18.96
C GLN A 183 -3.78 -14.46 18.98
N VAL A 184 -4.22 -13.82 20.07
CA VAL A 184 -5.56 -13.21 20.15
C VAL A 184 -5.78 -12.03 19.19
N TYR A 185 -4.71 -11.48 18.60
CA TYR A 185 -4.77 -10.41 17.59
C TYR A 185 -4.76 -10.95 16.15
N GLU A 186 -4.85 -12.28 16.00
CA GLU A 186 -5.03 -12.90 14.70
C GLU A 186 -6.36 -12.45 14.08
N LEU A 187 -6.29 -11.99 12.84
CA LEU A 187 -7.45 -11.61 12.06
C LEU A 187 -8.17 -12.87 11.60
N ALA A 188 -9.50 -12.84 11.59
CA ALA A 188 -10.29 -13.93 11.03
C ALA A 188 -9.85 -14.19 9.59
N ASN A 189 -9.57 -15.45 9.26
CA ASN A 189 -9.11 -15.82 7.93
C ASN A 189 -10.28 -15.63 6.95
N PRO A 190 -10.18 -14.74 5.94
CA PRO A 190 -11.31 -14.47 5.02
C PRO A 190 -11.72 -15.69 4.19
N ALA A 191 -10.92 -16.76 4.18
CA ALA A 191 -11.21 -18.02 3.51
C ALA A 191 -12.20 -18.94 4.25
N ASN A 192 -12.60 -18.61 5.49
CA ASN A 192 -13.51 -19.45 6.30
C ASN A 192 -14.95 -18.91 6.39
N ASP A 193 -15.28 -17.84 5.65
CA ASP A 193 -16.63 -17.26 5.63
C ASP A 193 -17.52 -17.77 4.46
N GLU A 194 -17.06 -18.78 3.72
CA GLU A 194 -17.81 -19.48 2.66
C GLU A 194 -18.02 -20.98 2.96
N GLU A 195 -18.58 -21.34 4.13
CA GLU A 195 -19.13 -22.68 4.37
C GLU A 195 -20.61 -22.66 4.80
#